data_AF-A0A1Y4K875-F1
#
_entry.id   AF-A0A1Y4K875-F1
#
_cell.length_a   1.000
_cell.length_b   1.000
_cell.length_c   1.000
_cell.angle_alpha   90.00
_cell.angle_beta   90.00
_cell.angle_gamma   90.00
#
_symmetry.space_group_name_H-M   'P 1'
#
loop_
_entity.id
_entity.type
_entity.pdbx_description
1 polymer ?
#
loop_
_entity_poly.entity_id
_entity_poly.type
_entity_poly.pdbx_seq_one_letter_code
_entity_poly.pdbx_strand_id
1 'polypeptide(L)' 'VLGGLGEAVCGVLAEQCPTPVRRIGVNDEFGHSGPAAALLQQFGLCADHIVEVTKSLVSQG' A
#
# COMPACT_ATOMS: atom_id res chain seq x y z
N VAL A 1 -2.64 -6.03 3.26
CA VAL A 1 -1.63 -5.40 4.13
C VAL A 1 -2.11 -5.38 5.58
N LEU A 2 -1.36 -6.01 6.49
CA LEU A 2 -1.68 -6.12 7.92
C LEU A 2 -0.54 -5.49 8.75
N GLY A 3 -0.86 -4.77 9.82
CA GLY A 3 0.12 -4.14 10.70
C GLY A 3 0.92 -2.99 10.07
N GLY A 4 1.98 -2.60 10.78
CA GLY A 4 2.99 -1.66 10.31
C GLY A 4 2.51 -0.21 10.16
N LEU A 5 3.16 0.52 9.24
CA LEU A 5 2.91 1.95 9.04
C LEU A 5 1.46 2.25 8.64
N GLY A 6 0.90 1.48 7.69
CA GLY A 6 -0.44 1.73 7.18
C GLY A 6 -1.51 1.61 8.26
N GLU A 7 -1.36 0.66 9.19
CA GLU A 7 -2.29 0.52 10.32
C GLU A 7 -2.12 1.63 11.36
N ALA A 8 -0.89 2.00 11.69
CA ALA A 8 -0.63 3.12 12.60
C ALA A 8 -1.24 4.44 12.08
N VAL A 9 -1.11 4.72 10.78
CA VAL A 9 -1.72 5.89 10.15
C VAL A 9 -3.25 5.79 10.14
N CYS A 10 -3.81 4.62 9.78
CA CYS A 10 -5.26 4.41 9.81
C CYS A 10 -5.86 4.60 11.20
N GLY A 11 -5.18 4.19 12.27
CA GLY A 11 -5.65 4.40 13.64
C GLY A 11 -5.81 5.88 13.97
N VAL A 12 -4.77 6.68 13.69
CA VAL A 12 -4.84 8.15 13.90
C VAL A 12 -5.93 8.79 13.04
N LEU A 13 -6.03 8.43 11.75
CA LEU A 13 -7.04 8.99 10.86
C LEU A 13 -8.46 8.61 11.27
N ALA A 14 -8.68 7.37 11.74
CA ALA A 14 -9.99 6.93 12.21
C ALA A 14 -10.47 7.74 13.42
N GLU A 15 -9.56 8.13 14.31
CA GLU A 15 -9.88 8.91 15.51
C GLU A 15 -9.97 10.42 15.27
N GLN A 16 -9.08 10.97 14.44
CA GLN A 16 -8.85 12.42 14.37
C GLN A 16 -9.38 13.06 13.08
N CYS A 17 -9.33 12.36 11.95
CA CYS A 17 -9.71 12.92 10.65
C CYS A 17 -10.03 11.82 9.63
N PRO A 18 -11.27 11.27 9.65
CA PRO A 18 -11.66 10.20 8.75
C PRO A 18 -11.44 10.62 7.29
N THR A 19 -10.49 9.97 6.62
CA THR A 19 -10.05 10.30 5.27
C THR A 19 -9.91 9.00 4.46
N PRO A 20 -10.21 8.99 3.15
CA PRO A 20 -9.95 7.82 2.32
C PRO A 20 -8.47 7.41 2.36
N VAL A 21 -8.21 6.13 2.63
CA VAL A 21 -6.86 5.57 2.65
C VAL A 21 -6.77 4.36 1.72
N ARG A 22 -5.66 4.27 0.99
CA ARG A 22 -5.21 3.02 0.36
C ARG A 22 -3.85 2.63 0.92
N ARG A 23 -3.72 1.37 1.37
CA ARG A 23 -2.47 0.79 1.84
C ARG A 23 -1.82 0.01 0.69
N ILE A 24 -0.55 0.29 0.42
CA ILE A 24 0.31 -0.45 -0.52
C ILE A 24 1.35 -1.17 0.32
N GLY A 25 1.50 -2.48 0.11
CA GLY A 25 2.31 -3.36 0.97
C GLY A 25 2.13 -4.82 0.57
N VAL A 26 2.91 -5.71 1.20
CA VAL A 26 2.75 -7.16 1.01
C VAL A 26 1.41 -7.61 1.62
N ASN A 27 0.68 -8.44 0.90
CA ASN A 27 -0.68 -8.85 1.26
C ASN A 27 -0.71 -10.17 2.04
N ASP A 28 -0.09 -10.19 3.21
CA ASP A 28 -0.08 -11.36 4.12
C ASP A 28 0.34 -12.65 3.41
N GLU A 29 1.43 -12.56 2.66
CA GLU A 29 2.03 -13.64 1.90
C GLU A 29 3.50 -13.77 2.29
N PHE A 30 4.05 -14.97 2.14
CA PHE A 30 5.48 -15.18 2.34
C PHE A 30 6.30 -14.50 1.24
N GLY A 31 7.56 -14.18 1.58
CA GLY A 31 8.52 -13.72 0.59
C GLY A 31 8.78 -14.79 -0.47
N HIS A 32 8.97 -14.37 -1.71
CA HIS A 32 9.36 -15.24 -2.81
C HIS A 32 10.86 -15.16 -3.06
N SER A 33 11.43 -16.21 -3.66
CA SER A 33 12.83 -16.22 -4.09
C SER A 33 12.96 -15.59 -5.48
N GLY A 34 13.96 -14.74 -5.67
CA GLY A 34 14.23 -14.11 -6.96
C GLY A 34 14.96 -12.77 -6.83
N PRO A 35 15.24 -12.09 -7.95
CA PRO A 35 15.84 -10.76 -7.95
C PRO A 35 14.95 -9.75 -7.22
N ALA A 36 15.52 -8.98 -6.31
CA ALA A 36 14.77 -8.03 -5.48
C ALA A 36 13.89 -7.07 -6.30
N ALA A 37 14.40 -6.54 -7.42
CA ALA A 37 13.65 -5.63 -8.29
C ALA A 37 12.40 -6.31 -8.90
N ALA A 38 12.51 -7.57 -9.32
CA ALA A 38 11.38 -8.33 -9.87
C ALA A 38 10.34 -8.62 -8.78
N LEU A 39 10.79 -8.92 -7.56
CA LEU A 39 9.90 -9.14 -6.42
C LEU A 39 9.17 -7.86 -6.02
N LEU A 40 9.85 -6.72 -5.96
CA LEU A 40 9.20 -5.43 -5.68
C LEU A 40 8.12 -5.12 -6.72
N GLN A 41 8.40 -5.34 -8.00
CA GLN A 41 7.40 -5.20 -9.06
C GLN A 41 6.22 -6.17 -8.87
N GLN A 42 6.50 -7.45 -8.58
CA GLN A 42 5.48 -8.46 -8.32
C GLN A 42 4.57 -8.09 -7.14
N PHE A 43 5.13 -7.55 -6.06
CA PHE A 43 4.37 -7.13 -4.88
C PHE A 43 3.74 -5.73 -5.02
N GLY A 44 3.86 -5.08 -6.18
CA GLY A 44 3.36 -3.72 -6.40
C GLY A 44 4.11 -2.64 -5.59
N LEU A 45 5.29 -2.97 -5.08
CA LEU A 45 6.18 -2.08 -4.34
C LEU A 45 7.09 -1.29 -5.28
N CYS A 46 6.51 -0.74 -6.35
CA CYS A 46 7.22 0.01 -7.39
C CYS A 46 6.51 1.33 -7.68
N ALA A 47 7.25 2.27 -8.27
CA ALA A 47 6.74 3.62 -8.54
C ALA A 47 5.49 3.63 -9.43
N ASP A 48 5.48 2.80 -10.48
CA ASP A 48 4.37 2.76 -11.43
C ASP A 48 3.06 2.31 -10.77
N HIS A 49 3.12 1.27 -9.94
CA HIS A 49 1.95 0.80 -9.20
C HIS A 49 1.48 1.80 -8.14
N ILE A 50 2.42 2.48 -7.46
CA ILE A 50 2.06 3.55 -6.52
C ILE A 50 1.30 4.67 -7.25
N VAL A 51 1.79 5.12 -8.41
CA VAL A 51 1.13 6.16 -9.20
C VAL A 51 -0.26 5.72 -9.66
N GLU A 52 -0.40 4.50 -10.16
CA GLU A 52 -1.69 3.92 -10.57
C GLU A 52 -2.71 3.94 -9.42
N VAL A 53 -2.32 3.39 -8.26
CA VAL A 53 -3.16 3.31 -7.08
C VAL A 53 -3.52 4.70 -6.54
N THR A 54 -2.57 5.63 -6.50
CA THR A 54 -2.81 7.01 -6.08
C THR A 54 -3.79 7.72 -7.00
N LYS A 55 -3.62 7.61 -8.32
CA LYS A 55 -4.56 8.20 -9.29
C LYS A 55 -5.96 7.64 -9.11
N SER A 56 -6.08 6.32 -8.95
CA SER A 56 -7.37 5.68 -8.70
C SER A 56 -8.03 6.16 -7.41
N LEU A 57 -7.28 6.40 -6.34
CA LEU A 57 -7.82 6.89 -5.06
C LEU A 57 -8.34 8.32 -5.19
N VAL A 58 -7.56 9.20 -5.83
CA VAL A 58 -7.91 10.62 -5.99
C VAL A 58 -9.08 10.81 -6.96
N SER A 59 -9.21 9.97 -7.99
CA SER A 59 -10.31 10.03 -8.95
C SER A 59 -11.63 9.46 -8.44
N GLN A 60 -11.67 8.83 -7.26
CA GLN A 60 -12.88 8.27 -6.64
C GLN A 60 -13.62 9.29 -5.75
N GLY A 61 -13.19 10.56 -5.75
CA GLY A 61 -13.78 11.66 -4.98
C GLY A 61 -14.69 12.58 -5.79
#